data_AF-A0A7S6S631-F1
#
_entry.id   AF-A0A7S6S631-F1
#
_cell.length_a   1.000
_cell.length_b   1.000
_cell.length_c   1.000
_cell.angle_alpha   90.00
_cell.angle_beta   90.00
_cell.angle_gamma   90.00
#
_symmetry.space_group_name_H-M   'P 1'
#
loop_
_entity.id
_entity.type
_entity.pdbx_description
1 polymer ?
#
loop_
_entity_poly.entity_id
_entity_poly.type
_entity_poly.pdbx_seq_one_letter_code
_entity_poly.pdbx_strand_id
1 'polypeptide(L)'
;MATQIEIANHLDMSVTRLKEVLPKLSIAESSDIDAVRIAYINHLRNMAAGRGGENHQERLAKAKSRESELKGDKLEMEMARDAGLLVPADEVEKEWASLITAARAELLAMSAKLKDDIKAQFDIDVPEEFIKQYVNAALEHLADSHQKDAEEDLEAIAQ
;
A
#
# COMPACT_ATOMS: atom_id res chain seq x y z
N MET A 1 -41.03 46.48 -0.22
CA MET A 1 -41.14 45.03 -0.51
C MET A 1 -40.84 44.85 -1.99
N ALA A 2 -39.87 44.02 -2.32
CA ALA A 2 -39.48 43.80 -3.70
C ALA A 2 -40.38 42.73 -4.32
N THR A 3 -40.79 42.93 -5.57
CA THR A 3 -41.53 41.92 -6.31
C THR A 3 -40.59 40.82 -6.81
N GLN A 4 -41.12 39.61 -7.04
CA GLN A 4 -40.32 38.50 -7.58
C GLN A 4 -39.67 38.83 -8.94
N ILE A 5 -40.31 39.70 -9.73
CA ILE A 5 -39.80 40.16 -11.03
C ILE A 5 -38.60 41.09 -10.82
N GLU A 6 -38.68 42.04 -9.88
CA GLU A 6 -37.57 42.93 -9.54
C GLU A 6 -36.38 42.16 -8.99
N ILE A 7 -36.61 41.20 -8.09
CA ILE A 7 -35.54 40.34 -7.54
C ILE A 7 -34.88 39.53 -8.67
N ALA A 8 -35.67 38.92 -9.56
CA ALA A 8 -35.16 38.11 -10.67
C ALA A 8 -34.29 38.95 -11.63
N ASN A 9 -34.73 40.16 -11.98
CA ASN A 9 -33.98 41.09 -12.81
C ASN A 9 -32.65 41.52 -12.15
N HIS A 10 -32.68 41.80 -10.83
CA HIS A 10 -31.47 42.20 -10.10
C HIS A 10 -30.44 41.08 -9.93
N LEU A 11 -30.88 39.82 -9.92
CA LEU A 11 -30.00 38.66 -9.86
C LEU A 11 -29.67 38.10 -11.26
N ASP A 12 -30.11 38.78 -12.33
CA ASP A 12 -29.91 38.38 -13.73
C ASP A 12 -30.32 36.92 -14.01
N MET A 13 -31.54 36.56 -13.56
CA MET A 13 -32.07 35.21 -13.74
C MET A 13 -33.57 35.20 -14.02
N SER A 14 -34.08 34.07 -14.50
CA SER A 14 -35.52 33.89 -14.70
C SER A 14 -36.26 33.77 -13.36
N VAL A 15 -37.53 34.19 -13.33
CA VAL A 15 -38.42 34.05 -12.16
C VAL A 15 -38.59 32.57 -11.76
N THR A 16 -38.54 31.65 -12.75
CA THR A 16 -38.55 30.20 -12.50
C THR A 16 -37.33 29.76 -11.69
N ARG A 17 -36.13 30.19 -12.10
CA ARG A 17 -34.89 29.88 -11.39
C ARG A 17 -34.85 30.53 -10.02
N LEU A 18 -35.38 31.75 -9.87
CA LEU A 18 -35.51 32.42 -8.59
C LEU A 18 -36.32 31.58 -7.59
N LYS A 19 -37.45 31.00 -8.02
CA LYS A 19 -38.30 30.14 -7.16
C LYS A 19 -37.59 28.88 -6.67
N GLU A 20 -36.66 28.34 -7.44
CA GLU A 20 -35.85 27.17 -7.05
C GLU A 20 -34.76 27.52 -6.04
N VAL A 21 -34.21 28.75 -6.14
CA VAL A 21 -33.09 29.20 -5.32
C VAL A 21 -33.55 29.84 -4.02
N LEU A 22 -34.65 30.58 -4.02
CA LEU A 22 -35.14 31.34 -2.86
C LEU A 22 -35.29 30.50 -1.58
N PRO A 23 -35.84 29.26 -1.61
CA PRO A 23 -35.92 28.40 -0.42
C PRO A 23 -34.55 28.03 0.16
N LYS A 24 -33.50 28.02 -0.67
CA LYS A 24 -32.12 27.67 -0.28
C LYS A 24 -31.36 28.82 0.34
N LEU A 25 -31.90 30.05 0.28
CA LEU A 25 -31.24 31.26 0.79
C LEU A 25 -31.54 31.54 2.28
N SER A 26 -32.39 30.73 2.92
CA SER A 26 -32.74 30.87 4.36
C SER A 26 -33.17 32.30 4.73
N ILE A 27 -33.91 32.98 3.84
CA ILE A 27 -34.42 34.34 4.00
C ILE A 27 -35.95 34.31 3.83
N ALA A 28 -36.66 35.21 4.52
CA ALA A 28 -38.11 35.36 4.36
C ALA A 28 -38.48 35.91 2.97
N GLU A 29 -39.53 35.38 2.36
CA GLU A 29 -39.96 35.73 0.99
C GLU A 29 -40.31 37.22 0.78
N SER A 30 -40.56 37.98 1.85
CA SER A 30 -40.89 39.40 1.85
C SER A 30 -39.70 40.35 2.08
N SER A 31 -38.47 39.85 1.95
CA SER A 31 -37.25 40.59 2.29
C SER A 31 -36.88 41.68 1.30
N ASP A 32 -36.07 42.63 1.77
CA ASP A 32 -35.51 43.71 0.95
C ASP A 32 -34.53 43.18 -0.13
N ILE A 33 -34.40 43.90 -1.25
CA ILE A 33 -33.58 43.50 -2.41
C ILE A 33 -32.13 43.27 -1.99
N ASP A 34 -31.60 44.15 -1.14
CA ASP A 34 -30.21 44.08 -0.71
C ASP A 34 -29.95 42.86 0.19
N ALA A 35 -30.90 42.48 1.04
CA ALA A 35 -30.81 41.28 1.86
C ALA A 35 -30.77 40.01 0.99
N VAL A 36 -31.63 39.93 -0.03
CA VAL A 36 -31.64 38.81 -0.98
C VAL A 36 -30.33 38.74 -1.77
N ARG A 37 -29.79 39.89 -2.21
CA ARG A 37 -28.50 39.96 -2.92
C ARG A 37 -27.37 39.42 -2.05
N ILE A 38 -27.28 39.85 -0.80
CA ILE A 38 -26.22 39.42 0.12
C ILE A 38 -26.27 37.90 0.34
N ALA A 39 -27.46 37.34 0.59
CA ALA A 39 -27.58 35.89 0.77
C ALA A 39 -27.29 35.11 -0.51
N TYR A 40 -27.74 35.59 -1.67
CA TYR A 40 -27.44 34.91 -2.93
C TYR A 40 -25.93 34.92 -3.23
N ILE A 41 -25.25 36.05 -3.01
CA ILE A 41 -23.80 36.13 -3.14
C ILE A 41 -23.10 35.17 -2.16
N ASN A 42 -23.54 35.10 -0.91
CA ASN A 42 -22.97 34.17 0.07
C ASN A 42 -23.21 32.70 -0.31
N HIS A 43 -24.40 32.39 -0.85
CA HIS A 43 -24.72 31.07 -1.39
C HIS A 43 -23.79 30.69 -2.54
N LEU A 44 -23.57 31.58 -3.51
CA LEU A 44 -22.63 31.37 -4.61
C LEU A 44 -21.18 31.21 -4.12
N ARG A 45 -20.75 32.02 -3.15
CA ARG A 45 -19.42 31.90 -2.54
C ARG A 45 -19.23 30.54 -1.87
N ASN A 46 -20.23 30.03 -1.15
CA ASN A 46 -20.16 28.73 -0.49
C ASN A 46 -20.14 27.57 -1.49
N MET A 47 -20.88 27.69 -2.59
CA MET A 47 -20.90 26.71 -3.67
C MET A 47 -19.56 26.70 -4.44
N ALA A 48 -19.05 27.89 -4.80
CA ALA A 48 -17.77 28.05 -5.50
C ALA A 48 -16.57 27.65 -4.62
N ALA A 49 -16.65 27.86 -3.31
CA ALA A 49 -15.65 27.38 -2.35
C ALA A 49 -15.68 25.85 -2.15
N GLY A 50 -16.59 25.14 -2.85
CA GLY A 50 -16.67 23.68 -2.85
C GLY A 50 -17.22 23.07 -1.56
N ARG A 51 -17.73 23.88 -0.62
CA ARG A 51 -18.16 23.46 0.74
C ARG A 51 -19.67 23.25 0.90
N GLY A 52 -20.49 23.74 -0.04
CA GLY A 52 -21.94 23.87 0.17
C GLY A 52 -22.85 22.97 -0.67
N GLY A 53 -22.32 22.11 -1.54
CA GLY A 53 -23.15 21.26 -2.38
C GLY A 53 -23.50 19.93 -1.71
N GLU A 54 -24.69 19.39 -2.01
CA GLU A 54 -25.09 18.01 -1.68
C GLU A 54 -24.01 17.00 -2.14
N ASN A 55 -23.46 17.23 -3.34
CA ASN A 55 -22.32 16.48 -3.89
C ASN A 55 -21.02 16.59 -3.06
N HIS A 56 -20.84 17.61 -2.22
CA HIS A 56 -19.65 17.72 -1.36
C HIS A 56 -19.76 16.82 -0.13
N GLN A 57 -20.92 16.80 0.52
CA GLN A 57 -21.17 15.94 1.67
C GLN A 57 -21.14 14.47 1.26
N GLU A 58 -21.70 14.12 0.11
CA GLU A 58 -21.64 12.76 -0.43
C GLU A 58 -20.20 12.34 -0.77
N ARG A 59 -19.42 13.21 -1.42
CA ARG A 59 -17.99 12.95 -1.68
C ARG A 59 -17.20 12.76 -0.39
N LEU A 60 -17.46 13.57 0.63
CA LEU A 60 -16.79 13.46 1.93
C LEU A 60 -17.16 12.17 2.64
N ALA A 61 -18.44 11.78 2.62
CA ALA A 61 -18.92 10.52 3.20
C ALA A 61 -18.28 9.31 2.49
N LYS A 62 -18.23 9.31 1.16
CA LYS A 62 -17.57 8.26 0.37
C LYS A 62 -16.08 8.16 0.65
N ALA A 63 -15.39 9.31 0.74
CA ALA A 63 -13.95 9.33 1.06
C ALA A 63 -13.69 8.78 2.48
N LYS A 64 -14.52 9.16 3.46
CA LYS A 64 -14.42 8.65 4.83
C LYS A 64 -14.73 7.15 4.94
N SER A 65 -15.72 6.65 4.19
CA SER A 65 -16.01 5.20 4.13
C SER A 65 -14.79 4.44 3.64
N ARG A 66 -14.22 4.87 2.51
CA ARG A 66 -13.01 4.26 1.95
C ARG A 66 -11.82 4.34 2.90
N GLU A 67 -11.63 5.46 3.59
CA GLU A 67 -10.58 5.60 4.60
C GLU A 67 -10.79 4.64 5.77
N SER A 68 -12.03 4.47 6.23
CA SER A 68 -12.39 3.54 7.31
C SER A 68 -12.17 2.09 6.90
N GLU A 69 -12.53 1.71 5.68
CA GLU A 69 -12.28 0.38 5.11
C GLU A 69 -10.77 0.09 5.06
N LEU A 70 -9.98 0.98 4.46
CA LEU A 70 -8.52 0.81 4.39
C LEU A 70 -7.85 0.75 5.77
N LYS A 71 -8.38 1.49 6.76
CA LYS A 71 -7.92 1.40 8.15
C LYS A 71 -8.27 0.07 8.79
N GLY A 72 -9.46 -0.48 8.49
CA GLY A 72 -9.87 -1.81 8.91
C GLY A 72 -8.95 -2.89 8.35
N ASP A 73 -8.74 -2.89 7.03
CA ASP A 73 -7.86 -3.84 6.34
C ASP A 73 -6.43 -3.79 6.90
N LYS A 74 -5.92 -2.58 7.14
CA LYS A 74 -4.59 -2.39 7.74
C LYS A 74 -4.52 -2.99 9.15
N LEU A 75 -5.55 -2.79 9.97
CA LEU A 75 -5.60 -3.35 11.32
C LEU A 75 -5.68 -4.87 11.29
N GLU A 76 -6.44 -5.45 10.36
CA GLU A 76 -6.50 -6.91 10.18
C GLU A 76 -5.13 -7.48 9.78
N MET A 77 -4.41 -6.82 8.87
CA MET A 77 -3.04 -7.21 8.50
C MET A 77 -2.05 -7.08 9.67
N GLU A 78 -2.19 -6.03 10.49
CA GLU A 78 -1.41 -5.86 11.72
C GLU A 78 -1.69 -6.99 12.72
N MET A 79 -2.95 -7.30 12.98
CA MET A 79 -3.35 -8.39 13.87
C MET A 79 -2.86 -9.75 13.36
N ALA A 80 -2.93 -10.01 12.05
CA ALA A 80 -2.45 -11.26 11.46
C ALA A 80 -0.92 -11.39 11.56
N ARG A 81 -0.17 -10.29 11.41
CA ARG A 81 1.28 -10.26 11.65
C ARG A 81 1.61 -10.51 13.12
N ASP A 82 0.92 -9.84 14.04
CA ASP A 82 1.14 -10.01 15.49
C ASP A 82 0.79 -11.44 15.95
N ALA A 83 -0.21 -12.07 15.32
CA ALA A 83 -0.55 -13.47 15.52
C ALA A 83 0.46 -14.45 14.88
N GLY A 84 1.47 -13.95 14.15
CA GLY A 84 2.49 -14.76 13.49
C GLY A 84 2.02 -15.45 12.21
N LEU A 85 0.88 -15.05 11.64
CA LEU A 85 0.34 -15.62 10.40
C LEU A 85 0.93 -14.97 9.14
N LEU A 86 1.49 -13.76 9.27
CA LEU A 86 2.13 -13.03 8.19
C LEU A 86 3.56 -12.65 8.58
N VAL A 87 4.52 -12.91 7.69
CA VAL A 87 5.91 -12.50 7.83
C VAL A 87 6.26 -11.60 6.64
N PRO A 88 6.98 -10.48 6.85
CA PRO A 88 7.47 -9.66 5.75
C PRO A 88 8.39 -10.48 4.83
N ALA A 89 8.12 -10.46 3.53
CA ALA A 89 8.87 -11.26 2.56
C ALA A 89 10.36 -10.87 2.50
N ASP A 90 10.67 -9.59 2.70
CA ASP A 90 12.02 -9.05 2.77
C ASP A 90 12.81 -9.57 3.98
N GLU A 91 12.15 -9.77 5.12
CA GLU A 91 12.77 -10.39 6.30
C GLU A 91 13.08 -11.87 6.03
N VAL A 92 12.16 -12.60 5.39
CA VAL A 92 12.38 -14.01 5.02
C VAL A 92 13.59 -14.14 4.10
N GLU A 93 13.63 -13.39 3.00
CA GLU A 93 14.74 -13.45 2.05
C GLU A 93 16.08 -13.15 2.73
N LYS A 94 16.14 -12.11 3.56
CA LYS A 94 17.35 -11.71 4.26
C LYS A 94 17.84 -12.77 5.24
N GLU A 95 16.95 -13.31 6.08
CA GLU A 95 17.31 -14.32 7.07
C GLU A 95 17.75 -15.62 6.39
N TRP A 96 17.05 -16.06 5.34
CA TRP A 96 17.46 -17.23 4.55
C TRP A 96 18.80 -17.04 3.85
N ALA A 97 19.02 -15.89 3.21
CA ALA A 97 20.31 -15.57 2.59
C ALA A 97 21.45 -15.56 3.61
N SER A 98 21.22 -15.01 4.80
CA SER A 98 22.17 -15.03 5.92
C SER A 98 22.49 -16.45 6.36
N LEU A 99 21.47 -17.29 6.60
CA LEU A 99 21.63 -18.69 7.01
C LEU A 99 22.41 -19.52 5.97
N ILE A 100 22.07 -19.39 4.69
CA ILE A 100 22.75 -20.11 3.60
C ILE A 100 24.20 -19.65 3.48
N THR A 101 24.46 -18.36 3.61
CA THR A 101 25.81 -17.79 3.58
C THR A 101 26.66 -18.31 4.73
N ALA A 102 26.09 -18.35 5.94
CA ALA A 102 26.76 -18.89 7.13
C ALA A 102 27.07 -20.39 6.96
N ALA A 103 26.10 -21.18 6.50
CA ALA A 103 26.30 -22.61 6.24
C ALA A 103 27.41 -22.86 5.21
N ARG A 104 27.43 -22.08 4.10
CA ARG A 104 28.51 -22.17 3.10
C ARG A 104 29.88 -21.86 3.71
N ALA A 105 29.97 -20.82 4.53
CA ALA A 105 31.23 -20.45 5.19
C ALA A 105 31.73 -21.55 6.13
N GLU A 106 30.83 -22.16 6.92
CA GLU A 106 31.17 -23.29 7.79
C GLU A 106 31.65 -24.52 7.02
N LEU A 107 30.94 -24.89 5.94
CA LEU A 107 31.33 -26.02 5.08
C LEU A 107 32.71 -25.82 4.45
N LEU A 108 33.01 -24.61 3.96
CA LEU A 108 34.32 -24.29 3.41
C LEU A 108 35.43 -24.34 4.47
N ALA A 109 35.16 -23.79 5.67
CA ALA A 109 36.11 -23.80 6.78
C ALA A 109 36.34 -25.21 7.37
N MET A 110 35.39 -26.13 7.20
CA MET A 110 35.50 -27.51 7.65
C MET A 110 36.68 -28.25 7.00
N SER A 111 37.05 -27.90 5.77
CA SER A 111 38.16 -28.55 5.04
C SER A 111 39.51 -28.43 5.77
N ALA A 112 39.83 -27.24 6.26
CA ALA A 112 41.04 -26.98 7.04
C ALA A 112 41.00 -27.74 8.39
N LYS A 113 39.87 -27.67 9.10
CA LYS A 113 39.69 -28.39 10.37
C LYS A 113 39.87 -29.90 10.22
N LEU A 114 39.25 -30.48 9.19
CA LEU A 114 39.32 -31.91 8.93
C LEU A 114 40.75 -32.37 8.59
N LYS A 115 41.51 -31.57 7.83
CA LYS A 115 42.93 -31.82 7.57
C LYS A 115 43.73 -31.87 8.88
N ASP A 116 43.55 -30.87 9.74
CA ASP A 116 44.27 -30.77 11.01
C ASP A 116 43.91 -31.95 11.94
N ASP A 117 42.64 -32.33 12.02
CA ASP A 117 42.16 -33.46 12.81
C ASP A 117 42.71 -34.80 12.28
N ILE A 118 42.70 -35.02 10.96
CA ILE A 118 43.25 -36.24 10.34
C ILE A 118 44.75 -36.35 10.64
N LYS A 119 45.49 -35.25 10.52
CA LYS A 119 46.92 -35.21 10.83
C LYS A 119 47.17 -35.49 12.30
N ALA A 120 46.40 -34.88 13.21
CA ALA A 120 46.56 -35.07 14.64
C ALA A 120 46.24 -36.51 15.09
N GLN A 121 45.22 -37.14 14.50
CA GLN A 121 44.73 -38.44 14.97
C GLN A 121 45.36 -39.64 14.27
N PHE A 122 45.76 -39.49 13.00
CA PHE A 122 46.26 -40.60 12.18
C PHE A 122 47.68 -40.38 11.65
N ASP A 123 48.30 -39.22 11.90
CA ASP A 123 49.61 -38.81 11.35
C ASP A 123 49.65 -38.86 9.81
N ILE A 124 48.50 -38.62 9.17
CA ILE A 124 48.36 -38.56 7.71
C ILE A 124 48.28 -37.10 7.29
N ASP A 125 49.24 -36.66 6.47
CA ASP A 125 49.21 -35.32 5.87
C ASP A 125 48.42 -35.35 4.56
N VAL A 126 47.16 -34.92 4.62
CA VAL A 126 46.28 -34.83 3.44
C VAL A 126 46.34 -33.41 2.87
N PRO A 127 46.48 -33.24 1.54
CA PRO A 127 46.34 -31.93 0.91
C PRO A 127 44.94 -31.34 1.18
N GLU A 128 44.87 -30.08 1.60
CA GLU A 128 43.59 -29.42 1.92
C GLU A 128 42.70 -29.31 0.68
N GLU A 129 43.33 -29.09 -0.48
CA GLU A 129 42.70 -29.04 -1.80
C GLU A 129 41.94 -30.33 -2.12
N PHE A 130 42.46 -31.48 -1.67
CA PHE A 130 41.80 -32.77 -1.87
C PHE A 130 40.47 -32.87 -1.13
N ILE A 131 40.33 -32.22 0.03
CA ILE A 131 39.07 -32.18 0.79
C ILE A 131 38.16 -31.09 0.20
N LYS A 132 38.73 -29.91 -0.12
CA LYS A 132 37.99 -28.77 -0.70
C LYS A 132 37.27 -29.13 -1.98
N GLN A 133 37.85 -29.94 -2.87
CA GLN A 133 37.20 -30.31 -4.13
C GLN A 133 35.85 -31.03 -3.89
N TYR A 134 35.74 -31.87 -2.86
CA TYR A 134 34.50 -32.58 -2.55
C TYR A 134 33.45 -31.64 -1.95
N VAL A 135 33.87 -30.73 -1.06
CA VAL A 135 32.98 -29.70 -0.50
C VAL A 135 32.45 -28.79 -1.60
N ASN A 136 33.32 -28.32 -2.50
CA ASN A 136 32.92 -27.46 -3.61
C ASN A 136 31.99 -28.19 -4.58
N ALA A 137 32.28 -29.44 -4.95
CA ALA A 137 31.40 -30.23 -5.80
C ALA A 137 30.00 -30.42 -5.19
N ALA A 138 29.91 -30.63 -3.87
CA ALA A 138 28.62 -30.71 -3.18
C ALA A 138 27.88 -29.37 -3.19
N LEU A 139 28.58 -28.25 -2.96
CA LEU A 139 28.00 -26.91 -3.01
C LEU A 139 27.53 -26.53 -4.43
N GLU A 140 28.29 -26.89 -5.47
CA GLU A 140 27.92 -26.71 -6.88
C GLU A 140 26.65 -27.51 -7.21
N HIS A 141 26.60 -28.79 -6.81
CA HIS A 141 25.41 -29.61 -7.02
C HIS A 141 24.16 -29.02 -6.34
N LEU A 142 24.31 -28.49 -5.11
CA LEU A 142 23.20 -27.83 -4.42
C LEU A 142 22.75 -26.55 -5.15
N ALA A 143 23.68 -25.76 -5.68
CA ALA A 143 23.35 -24.58 -6.46
C ALA A 143 22.63 -24.92 -7.77
N ASP A 144 23.06 -25.98 -8.46
CA ASP A 144 22.47 -26.42 -9.72
C ASP A 144 21.11 -27.10 -9.54
N SER A 145 20.88 -27.80 -8.42
CA SER A 145 19.61 -28.48 -8.14
C SER A 145 18.42 -27.50 -8.11
N HIS A 146 18.61 -26.31 -7.56
CA HIS A 146 17.57 -25.27 -7.54
C HIS A 146 17.23 -24.75 -8.94
N GLN A 147 18.19 -24.71 -9.87
CA GLN A 147 17.94 -24.18 -11.22
C GLN A 147 17.04 -25.11 -12.03
N LYS A 148 17.21 -26.43 -11.87
CA LYS A 148 16.41 -27.44 -12.58
C LYS A 148 14.96 -27.47 -12.11
N ASP A 149 14.73 -27.43 -10.80
CA ASP A 149 13.38 -27.44 -10.24
C ASP A 149 12.59 -26.18 -10.67
N ALA A 150 13.26 -25.03 -10.75
CA ALA A 150 12.63 -23.77 -11.21
C ALA A 150 12.27 -23.78 -12.72
N GLU A 151 13.07 -24.46 -13.56
CA GLU A 151 12.77 -24.64 -14.98
C GLU A 151 11.58 -25.59 -15.19
N GLU A 152 11.52 -26.69 -14.44
CA GLU A 152 10.41 -27.66 -14.50
C GLU A 152 9.07 -27.04 -14.07
N ASP A 153 9.06 -26.24 -13.01
CA ASP A 153 7.84 -25.54 -12.54
C ASP A 153 7.32 -24.51 -13.57
N LEU A 154 8.23 -23.81 -14.26
CA LEU A 154 7.85 -22.84 -15.30
C LEU A 154 7.31 -23.53 -16.56
N GLU A 155 7.86 -24.68 -16.94
CA GLU A 155 7.34 -25.49 -18.05
C GLU A 155 5.96 -26.09 -17.73
N ALA A 156 5.70 -26.48 -16.49
CA ALA A 156 4.42 -27.01 -16.05
C ALA A 156 3.29 -25.97 -16.06
N ILE A 157 3.60 -24.68 -15.84
CA ILE A 157 2.62 -23.58 -15.89
C ILE A 157 2.32 -23.15 -17.34
N ALA A 158 3.21 -23.47 -18.30
CA ALA A 158 3.09 -23.10 -19.70
C ALA A 158 2.32 -24.12 -20.57
N GLN A 159 1.93 -25.28 -20.02
CA GLN A 159 1.13 -26.33 -20.68
C GLN A 159 -0.34 -26.30 -20.24
#